data_AF-A0A3M6Y682-F1
#
_entry.id   AF-A0A3M6Y682-F1
#
_cell.length_a   1.000
_cell.length_b   1.000
_cell.length_c   1.000
_cell.angle_alpha   90.00
_cell.angle_beta   90.00
_cell.angle_gamma   90.00
#
_symmetry.space_group_name_H-M   'P 1'
#
loop_
_entity.id
_entity.type
_entity.pdbx_description
1 polymer ?
#
loop_
_entity_poly.entity_id
_entity_poly.type
_entity_poly.pdbx_seq_one_letter_code
_entity_poly.pdbx_strand_id
1 'polypeptide(L)'
;MVAPAANGKAYPPAAPSSAHNMNVRPQRRRKSSSLGADPRGDTGTGSIATHLPQHSSTPQDSPPRSKSSKSSSASTSHHARERKRTKLRKGFRRFRRTCYKHTWLLPLLIMLGTVGLYYLTGPGESNPLYPFLFLSYANPPLNERTDTIPAHVGDVTQYGKGLKDFCFVAFYTVVFTFTREFLMQRFIKPVALYCGIRKSGKQSRFLEQFYTAVYFAIAGPVGLYVLSRTPVWFFNVEGMYEGFPHRAHEAWFKAYYLLQASYWAQQGLVLVLLLEKPRKDFKELVLHHIVTLALIGLSYRFHFTYMGVPVYITHDISDFFLATSKLLNYISSPITPFYFASFLGIWAYCRHYLNLVIIKSLLLPGHIPFTSIPTGQFATVGPYDLNWITQQYKCWISHGITFSLLAILQIINLFWFFLICRILWRYLATGVEKDERSDDEEEDEEIDEVEGAPPTRAAGKPALEVNGEPVTPSEVPATGVESKGKEDVLRRK
;
A
#
# COMPACT_ATOMS: atom_id res chain seq x y z
N MET A 1 62.80 4.99 12.61
CA MET A 1 63.91 5.85 12.15
C MET A 1 63.50 7.31 12.33
N VAL A 2 64.11 7.94 13.35
CA VAL A 2 64.56 9.34 13.50
C VAL A 2 63.80 10.46 12.74
N ALA A 3 63.21 11.38 13.54
CA ALA A 3 63.18 12.87 13.56
C ALA A 3 63.92 13.65 12.42
N PRO A 4 63.66 14.98 12.16
CA PRO A 4 63.43 16.11 13.11
C PRO A 4 62.31 17.13 12.71
N ALA A 5 61.65 17.84 13.65
CA ALA A 5 62.02 19.04 14.46
C ALA A 5 62.12 20.36 13.64
N ALA A 6 61.18 21.30 13.84
CA ALA A 6 61.30 22.54 14.66
C ALA A 6 62.04 23.67 13.91
N ASN A 7 61.79 24.99 13.97
CA ASN A 7 61.14 25.99 14.82
C ASN A 7 60.94 27.22 13.89
N GLY A 8 59.97 28.12 14.00
CA GLY A 8 59.65 28.99 15.14
C GLY A 8 59.92 30.46 14.76
N LYS A 9 59.03 31.38 15.12
CA LYS A 9 59.37 32.78 15.50
C LYS A 9 58.18 33.47 16.20
N ALA A 10 58.57 34.15 17.28
CA ALA A 10 57.85 34.76 18.40
C ALA A 10 57.41 36.23 18.11
N TYR A 11 56.21 36.68 18.53
CA TYR A 11 55.86 37.60 19.67
C TYR A 11 56.35 39.07 19.56
N PRO A 12 55.85 40.10 20.34
CA PRO A 12 54.60 40.32 21.10
C PRO A 12 54.02 41.78 20.88
N PRO A 13 53.54 42.59 21.88
CA PRO A 13 52.13 42.99 22.07
C PRO A 13 51.88 44.54 22.20
N ALA A 14 50.61 44.98 22.40
CA ALA A 14 50.16 46.07 23.33
C ALA A 14 48.76 46.64 23.00
N ALA A 15 47.97 46.93 24.04
CA ALA A 15 46.70 47.70 24.08
C ALA A 15 46.98 49.23 24.26
N PRO A 16 46.07 50.16 24.67
CA PRO A 16 44.61 50.16 24.95
C PRO A 16 43.84 51.46 24.50
N SER A 17 42.63 51.71 25.08
CA SER A 17 41.88 52.99 25.31
C SER A 17 40.53 53.12 24.55
N SER A 18 39.35 52.97 25.22
CA SER A 18 38.54 53.95 26.03
C SER A 18 37.62 54.84 25.15
N ALA A 19 36.35 55.21 25.41
CA ALA A 19 35.44 55.17 26.57
C ALA A 19 33.97 55.52 26.15
N HIS A 20 33.04 55.38 27.11
CA HIS A 20 31.75 56.11 27.29
C HIS A 20 30.55 55.85 26.34
N ASN A 21 29.28 55.83 26.77
CA ASN A 21 28.62 55.95 28.08
C ASN A 21 27.19 55.36 27.98
N MET A 22 26.60 55.00 29.12
CA MET A 22 25.31 54.35 29.30
C MET A 22 24.09 55.23 28.97
N ASN A 23 22.98 54.60 28.59
CA ASN A 23 21.65 55.09 28.98
C ASN A 23 20.65 53.92 29.15
N VAL A 24 20.34 53.59 30.40
CA VAL A 24 19.39 52.55 30.83
C VAL A 24 18.02 53.18 31.02
N ARG A 25 16.96 52.55 30.48
CA ARG A 25 15.56 52.77 30.91
C ARG A 25 14.94 51.43 31.35
N PRO A 26 14.13 51.41 32.42
CA PRO A 26 13.78 50.18 33.14
C PRO A 26 12.68 49.38 32.45
N GLN A 27 12.92 48.09 32.23
CA GLN A 27 11.93 47.16 31.67
C GLN A 27 11.06 46.58 32.78
N ARG A 28 9.74 46.77 32.64
CA ARG A 28 8.71 46.39 33.60
C ARG A 28 8.47 44.86 33.57
N ARG A 29 8.64 44.21 34.73
CA ARG A 29 8.37 42.78 34.97
C ARG A 29 6.89 42.44 34.72
N ARG A 30 6.59 41.47 33.85
CA ARG A 30 5.26 40.83 33.77
C ARG A 30 5.39 39.30 33.79
N LYS A 31 4.94 38.79 34.95
CA LYS A 31 4.35 37.50 35.33
C LYS A 31 4.57 36.28 34.42
N SER A 32 5.12 35.26 35.09
CA SER A 32 5.08 33.84 34.76
C SER A 32 3.68 33.35 34.38
N SER A 33 3.63 32.49 33.37
CA SER A 33 2.60 31.47 33.23
C SER A 33 3.28 30.14 32.97
N SER A 34 3.09 29.24 33.93
CA SER A 34 3.43 27.82 33.90
C SER A 34 2.86 27.13 32.66
N LEU A 35 3.71 26.55 31.84
CA LEU A 35 3.43 25.37 31.03
C LEU A 35 4.77 24.67 30.82
N GLY A 36 4.87 23.46 31.36
CA GLY A 36 6.09 22.68 31.47
C GLY A 36 6.80 22.51 30.12
N ALA A 37 8.11 22.65 30.17
CA ALA A 37 8.99 22.08 29.19
C ALA A 37 8.93 20.55 29.34
N ASP A 38 8.60 19.84 28.26
CA ASP A 38 9.38 18.71 27.71
C ASP A 38 8.65 18.06 26.51
N PRO A 39 9.31 17.22 25.69
CA PRO A 39 10.54 17.45 24.93
C PRO A 39 10.26 17.32 23.43
N ARG A 40 11.21 17.79 22.61
CA ARG A 40 11.27 17.44 21.18
C ARG A 40 11.57 15.95 21.06
N GLY A 41 10.62 15.22 20.48
CA GLY A 41 10.86 13.90 19.88
C GLY A 41 10.59 14.03 18.39
N ASP A 42 11.66 13.98 17.59
CA ASP A 42 11.57 13.83 16.16
C ASP A 42 10.91 12.47 15.87
N THR A 43 9.69 12.51 15.33
CA THR A 43 9.12 11.37 14.61
C THR A 43 9.24 11.69 13.13
N GLY A 44 10.39 11.33 12.57
CA GLY A 44 10.52 11.06 11.14
C GLY A 44 9.61 9.89 10.81
N THR A 45 8.42 10.21 10.31
CA THR A 45 7.65 9.31 9.46
C THR A 45 7.45 10.09 8.18
N GLY A 46 8.05 9.60 7.09
CA GLY A 46 7.99 10.19 5.76
C GLY A 46 6.58 10.68 5.44
N SER A 47 6.42 12.00 5.52
CA SER A 47 5.21 12.73 5.19
C SER A 47 5.54 13.56 3.95
N ILE A 48 4.55 13.71 3.07
CA ILE A 48 4.44 14.39 1.76
C ILE A 48 5.09 15.81 1.64
N ALA A 49 5.89 16.27 2.60
CA ALA A 49 6.34 17.65 2.73
C ALA A 49 7.81 17.95 2.30
N THR A 50 8.63 16.99 1.86
CA THR A 50 10.08 17.25 1.69
C THR A 50 10.54 17.60 0.26
N HIS A 51 9.66 17.76 -0.73
CA HIS A 51 10.08 18.05 -2.12
C HIS A 51 9.39 19.26 -2.78
N LEU A 52 9.35 20.42 -2.14
CA LEU A 52 9.05 21.68 -2.84
C LEU A 52 10.06 22.79 -2.53
N PRO A 53 10.69 23.42 -3.54
CA PRO A 53 11.54 24.58 -3.35
C PRO A 53 10.72 25.79 -2.85
N GLN A 54 11.10 26.35 -1.70
CA GLN A 54 10.54 27.60 -1.19
C GLN A 54 11.28 28.78 -1.83
N HIS A 55 10.61 29.54 -2.70
CA HIS A 55 11.07 30.85 -3.17
C HIS A 55 11.08 31.84 -1.99
N SER A 56 12.26 32.36 -1.66
CA SER A 56 12.45 33.48 -0.74
C SER A 56 12.04 34.80 -1.44
N SER A 57 11.17 35.57 -0.79
CA SER A 57 10.91 36.97 -1.17
C SER A 57 11.19 37.86 0.04
N THR A 58 12.10 38.81 -0.18
CA THR A 58 12.59 39.86 0.70
C THR A 58 11.47 40.87 1.02
N PRO A 59 11.43 41.49 2.22
CA PRO A 59 10.43 42.51 2.53
C PRO A 59 10.91 43.89 2.03
N GLN A 60 10.11 44.55 1.19
CA GLN A 60 10.27 45.96 0.82
C GLN A 60 9.32 46.86 1.62
N ASP A 61 9.83 48.06 1.88
CA ASP A 61 9.29 49.17 2.67
C ASP A 61 7.87 49.62 2.32
N SER A 62 7.18 50.22 3.30
CA SER A 62 5.94 50.98 3.11
C SER A 62 5.95 52.27 3.94
N PRO A 63 5.62 53.45 3.35
CA PRO A 63 5.67 54.75 4.04
C PRO A 63 4.35 55.07 4.79
N PRO A 64 4.32 56.13 5.62
CA PRO A 64 3.32 56.25 6.69
C PRO A 64 1.98 56.79 6.17
N ARG A 65 0.88 56.21 6.68
CA ARG A 65 -0.48 56.61 6.30
C ARG A 65 -1.06 57.61 7.30
N SER A 66 -1.45 58.77 6.77
CA SER A 66 -2.15 59.84 7.46
C SER A 66 -3.54 59.41 7.95
N LYS A 67 -3.97 60.02 9.06
CA LYS A 67 -5.28 59.84 9.67
C LYS A 67 -6.36 60.53 8.83
N SER A 68 -7.40 59.81 8.44
CA SER A 68 -8.72 60.41 8.23
C SER A 68 -9.82 59.49 8.75
N SER A 69 -10.71 60.10 9.52
CA SER A 69 -11.88 59.53 10.16
C SER A 69 -13.09 59.51 9.23
N LYS A 70 -13.95 58.48 9.40
CA LYS A 70 -15.40 58.38 9.11
C LYS A 70 -15.79 57.28 8.09
N SER A 71 -16.27 56.15 8.63
CA SER A 71 -17.53 55.47 8.24
C SER A 71 -17.66 54.13 9.01
N SER A 72 -18.31 54.20 10.16
CA SER A 72 -18.47 53.11 11.14
C SER A 72 -19.78 52.34 10.95
N SER A 73 -20.00 51.75 9.77
CA SER A 73 -21.13 50.81 9.56
C SER A 73 -20.85 49.66 8.59
N ALA A 74 -19.75 49.70 7.82
CA ALA A 74 -19.35 48.59 6.94
C ALA A 74 -18.27 47.65 7.55
N SER A 75 -17.57 48.07 8.61
CA SER A 75 -16.43 47.32 9.17
C SER A 75 -16.81 46.16 10.10
N THR A 76 -17.99 46.21 10.74
CA THR A 76 -18.44 45.19 11.69
C THR A 76 -18.83 43.88 10.99
N SER A 77 -19.42 43.96 9.80
CA SER A 77 -19.75 42.78 8.99
C SER A 77 -18.49 42.14 8.40
N HIS A 78 -17.52 42.95 7.98
CA HIS A 78 -16.23 42.50 7.48
C HIS A 78 -15.40 41.79 8.56
N HIS A 79 -15.30 42.36 9.76
CA HIS A 79 -14.60 41.71 10.88
C HIS A 79 -15.30 40.45 11.41
N ALA A 80 -16.64 40.38 11.35
CA ALA A 80 -17.38 39.16 11.68
C ALA A 80 -17.17 38.06 10.63
N ARG A 81 -17.19 38.41 9.32
CA ARG A 81 -16.86 37.50 8.21
C ARG A 81 -15.42 37.02 8.30
N GLU A 82 -14.49 37.90 8.66
CA GLU A 82 -13.07 37.61 8.81
C GLU A 82 -12.78 36.72 10.03
N ARG A 83 -13.47 36.95 11.17
CA ARG A 83 -13.45 36.04 12.34
C ARG A 83 -14.04 34.66 12.02
N LYS A 84 -15.12 34.59 11.24
CA LYS A 84 -15.69 33.31 10.77
C LYS A 84 -14.72 32.58 9.82
N ARG A 85 -14.12 33.29 8.86
CA ARG A 85 -13.09 32.76 7.94
C ARG A 85 -11.84 32.27 8.67
N THR A 86 -11.36 32.99 9.67
CA THR A 86 -10.18 32.56 10.47
C THR A 86 -10.48 31.37 11.38
N LYS A 87 -11.70 31.27 11.93
CA LYS A 87 -12.15 30.06 12.66
C LYS A 87 -12.27 28.86 11.72
N LEU A 88 -12.88 29.01 10.55
CA LEU A 88 -12.95 27.97 9.52
C LEU A 88 -11.56 27.50 9.07
N ARG A 89 -10.63 28.43 8.82
CA ARG A 89 -9.23 28.09 8.48
C ARG A 89 -8.51 27.35 9.61
N LYS A 90 -8.73 27.72 10.88
CA LYS A 90 -8.18 26.99 12.04
C LYS A 90 -8.79 25.59 12.17
N GLY A 91 -10.11 25.45 11.94
CA GLY A 91 -10.81 24.17 11.92
C GLY A 91 -10.30 23.25 10.81
N PHE A 92 -10.17 23.76 9.58
CA PHE A 92 -9.65 23.03 8.43
C PHE A 92 -8.22 22.54 8.67
N ARG A 93 -7.33 23.36 9.25
CA ARG A 93 -5.97 22.92 9.60
C ARG A 93 -5.95 21.82 10.65
N ARG A 94 -6.83 21.88 11.67
CA ARG A 94 -6.96 20.81 12.67
C ARG A 94 -7.49 19.52 12.03
N PHE A 95 -8.54 19.62 11.22
CA PHE A 95 -9.09 18.50 10.47
C PHE A 95 -8.05 17.86 9.57
N ARG A 96 -7.31 18.66 8.79
CA ARG A 96 -6.20 18.18 7.95
C ARG A 96 -5.15 17.42 8.77
N ARG A 97 -4.77 17.93 9.94
CA ARG A 97 -3.83 17.25 10.84
C ARG A 97 -4.38 15.93 11.37
N THR A 98 -5.68 15.87 11.69
CA THR A 98 -6.34 14.63 12.10
C THR A 98 -6.38 13.61 10.97
N CYS A 99 -6.68 14.02 9.73
CA CYS A 99 -6.66 13.14 8.56
C CYS A 99 -5.24 12.61 8.25
N TYR A 100 -4.19 13.40 8.46
CA TYR A 100 -2.82 12.88 8.34
C TYR A 100 -2.47 11.87 9.43
N LYS A 101 -3.01 12.03 10.65
CA LYS A 101 -2.81 11.07 11.74
C LYS A 101 -3.64 9.79 11.56
N HIS A 102 -4.83 9.94 10.99
CA HIS A 102 -5.80 8.87 10.75
C HIS A 102 -6.21 8.90 9.27
N THR A 103 -5.36 8.31 8.44
CA THR A 103 -5.54 8.24 6.98
C THR A 103 -6.87 7.60 6.56
N TRP A 104 -7.41 6.67 7.35
CA TRP A 104 -8.74 6.07 7.15
C TRP A 104 -9.91 7.05 7.31
N LEU A 105 -9.71 8.21 7.95
CA LEU A 105 -10.79 9.14 8.25
C LEU A 105 -11.37 9.79 6.99
N LEU A 106 -10.53 10.15 6.02
CA LEU A 106 -11.01 10.80 4.79
C LEU A 106 -11.84 9.85 3.91
N PRO A 107 -11.37 8.63 3.57
CA PRO A 107 -12.19 7.62 2.89
C PRO A 107 -13.48 7.29 3.65
N LEU A 108 -13.43 7.18 4.99
CA LEU A 108 -14.62 6.93 5.81
C LEU A 108 -15.67 8.05 5.65
N LEU A 109 -15.25 9.32 5.70
CA LEU A 109 -16.17 10.45 5.57
C LEU A 109 -16.81 10.49 4.17
N ILE A 110 -16.06 10.13 3.13
CA ILE A 110 -16.60 10.01 1.77
C ILE A 110 -17.64 8.89 1.73
N MET A 111 -17.33 7.70 2.25
CA MET A 111 -18.29 6.59 2.30
C MET A 111 -19.56 6.93 3.07
N LEU A 112 -19.42 7.41 4.31
CA LEU A 112 -20.55 7.77 5.16
C LEU A 112 -21.36 8.92 4.57
N GLY A 113 -20.70 9.87 3.91
CA GLY A 113 -21.35 10.95 3.17
C GLY A 113 -22.22 10.42 2.02
N THR A 114 -21.68 9.51 1.21
CA THR A 114 -22.43 8.89 0.10
C THR A 114 -23.61 8.06 0.61
N VAL A 115 -23.40 7.18 1.60
CA VAL A 115 -24.47 6.34 2.17
C VAL A 115 -25.51 7.21 2.87
N GLY A 116 -25.08 8.19 3.67
CA GLY A 116 -25.97 9.11 4.36
C GLY A 116 -26.81 9.93 3.38
N LEU A 117 -26.20 10.47 2.31
CA LEU A 117 -26.92 11.22 1.30
C LEU A 117 -27.92 10.35 0.54
N TYR A 118 -27.60 9.07 0.27
CA TYR A 118 -28.53 8.12 -0.36
C TYR A 118 -29.81 7.93 0.47
N TYR A 119 -29.68 7.74 1.78
CA TYR A 119 -30.84 7.59 2.65
C TYR A 119 -31.60 8.91 2.87
N LEU A 120 -30.91 10.05 2.85
CA LEU A 120 -31.54 11.38 3.01
C LEU A 120 -32.31 11.85 1.78
N THR A 121 -31.85 11.52 0.57
CA THR A 121 -32.53 11.92 -0.68
C THR A 121 -33.63 10.95 -1.12
N GLY A 122 -33.87 9.89 -0.34
CA GLY A 122 -34.86 8.84 -0.62
C GLY A 122 -34.19 7.61 -1.23
N PRO A 123 -34.17 6.46 -0.54
CA PRO A 123 -33.58 5.23 -1.07
C PRO A 123 -34.44 4.67 -2.23
N GLY A 124 -33.78 4.21 -3.29
CA GLY A 124 -34.43 3.64 -4.47
C GLY A 124 -33.55 3.70 -5.71
N GLU A 125 -33.94 2.96 -6.76
CA GLU A 125 -33.19 2.88 -8.02
C GLU A 125 -33.14 4.20 -8.81
N SER A 126 -34.09 5.10 -8.56
CA SER A 126 -34.12 6.45 -9.15
C SER A 126 -33.08 7.40 -8.55
N ASN A 127 -32.48 7.04 -7.41
CA ASN A 127 -31.50 7.87 -6.72
C ASN A 127 -30.18 7.89 -7.52
N PRO A 128 -29.57 9.06 -7.78
CA PRO A 128 -28.29 9.15 -8.49
C PRO A 128 -27.13 8.44 -7.77
N LEU A 129 -27.27 8.15 -6.47
CA LEU A 129 -26.28 7.42 -5.68
C LEU A 129 -26.48 5.91 -5.70
N TYR A 130 -27.61 5.40 -6.19
CA TYR A 130 -27.88 3.97 -6.29
C TYR A 130 -26.75 3.21 -7.04
N PRO A 131 -26.24 3.70 -8.20
CA PRO A 131 -25.13 3.04 -8.92
C PRO A 131 -23.82 2.93 -8.14
N PHE A 132 -23.62 3.75 -7.11
CA PHE A 132 -22.41 3.68 -6.29
C PHE A 132 -22.50 2.55 -5.26
N LEU A 133 -23.72 2.23 -4.79
CA LEU A 133 -23.94 1.29 -3.68
C LEU A 133 -24.37 -0.10 -4.15
N PHE A 134 -25.09 -0.20 -5.27
CA PHE A 134 -25.74 -1.43 -5.72
C PHE A 134 -25.42 -1.74 -7.18
N LEU A 135 -25.52 -3.02 -7.53
CA LEU A 135 -25.38 -3.46 -8.92
C LEU A 135 -26.46 -2.82 -9.80
N SER A 136 -26.02 -2.29 -10.94
CA SER A 136 -26.90 -1.70 -11.95
C SER A 136 -27.24 -2.69 -13.07
N TYR A 137 -28.31 -2.42 -13.82
CA TYR A 137 -28.74 -3.16 -15.02
C TYR A 137 -29.27 -4.58 -14.75
N ALA A 138 -30.12 -4.73 -13.73
CA ALA A 138 -30.83 -5.98 -13.47
C ALA A 138 -31.83 -6.30 -14.59
N ASN A 139 -32.02 -7.59 -14.87
CA ASN A 139 -33.00 -8.12 -15.83
C ASN A 139 -32.84 -7.53 -17.25
N PRO A 140 -31.69 -7.71 -17.91
CA PRO A 140 -31.55 -7.30 -19.30
C PRO A 140 -32.56 -8.06 -20.19
N PRO A 141 -32.86 -7.52 -21.38
CA PRO A 141 -33.70 -8.16 -22.39
C PRO A 141 -33.31 -9.62 -22.63
N LEU A 142 -34.28 -10.49 -22.94
CA LEU A 142 -34.05 -11.93 -23.08
C LEU A 142 -32.93 -12.27 -24.09
N ASN A 143 -32.85 -11.52 -25.19
CA ASN A 143 -31.81 -11.66 -26.24
C ASN A 143 -30.41 -11.18 -25.82
N GLU A 144 -30.28 -10.57 -24.64
CA GLU A 144 -29.02 -10.15 -24.02
C GLU A 144 -28.64 -10.99 -22.81
N ARG A 145 -29.50 -11.93 -22.39
CA ARG A 145 -29.18 -12.86 -21.31
C ARG A 145 -28.18 -13.89 -21.81
N THR A 146 -27.32 -14.33 -20.89
CA THR A 146 -26.37 -15.40 -21.15
C THR A 146 -27.06 -16.74 -20.89
N ASP A 147 -27.13 -17.58 -21.92
CA ASP A 147 -27.82 -18.88 -21.86
C ASP A 147 -26.91 -20.02 -21.40
N THR A 148 -25.61 -19.79 -21.26
CA THR A 148 -24.61 -20.80 -20.84
C THR A 148 -24.49 -20.95 -19.33
N ILE A 149 -25.49 -20.53 -18.57
CA ILE A 149 -25.50 -20.70 -17.11
C ILE A 149 -25.72 -22.19 -16.79
N PRO A 150 -24.87 -22.81 -15.94
CA PRO A 150 -25.04 -24.22 -15.59
C PRO A 150 -26.39 -24.54 -14.96
N ALA A 151 -26.98 -25.69 -15.31
CA ALA A 151 -28.33 -26.09 -14.87
C ALA A 151 -28.53 -26.09 -13.34
N HIS A 152 -27.48 -26.37 -12.56
CA HIS A 152 -27.54 -26.38 -11.09
C HIS A 152 -27.69 -24.98 -10.46
N VAL A 153 -27.48 -23.92 -11.24
CA VAL A 153 -27.66 -22.51 -10.81
C VAL A 153 -29.14 -22.12 -10.83
N GLY A 154 -29.91 -22.67 -11.79
CA GLY A 154 -31.32 -22.37 -12.01
C GLY A 154 -31.55 -20.97 -12.61
N ASP A 155 -32.81 -20.52 -12.55
CA ASP A 155 -33.21 -19.19 -13.02
C ASP A 155 -32.78 -18.11 -12.01
N VAL A 156 -31.74 -17.37 -12.37
CA VAL A 156 -31.20 -16.27 -11.56
C VAL A 156 -31.35 -14.93 -12.27
N THR A 157 -31.50 -13.87 -11.48
CA THR A 157 -31.45 -12.50 -12.00
C THR A 157 -30.08 -12.25 -12.61
N GLN A 158 -30.06 -11.97 -13.91
CA GLN A 158 -28.86 -11.57 -14.61
C GLN A 158 -28.73 -10.06 -14.66
N TYR A 159 -27.50 -9.59 -14.74
CA TYR A 159 -27.12 -8.19 -14.79
C TYR A 159 -26.31 -7.93 -16.06
N GLY A 160 -26.77 -6.97 -16.87
CA GLY A 160 -26.01 -6.46 -18.01
C GLY A 160 -24.86 -5.56 -17.56
N LYS A 161 -24.22 -4.85 -18.50
CA LYS A 161 -23.13 -3.91 -18.21
C LYS A 161 -23.42 -2.51 -18.74
N GLY A 162 -22.83 -1.49 -18.14
CA GLY A 162 -22.91 -0.12 -18.63
C GLY A 162 -22.13 0.90 -17.80
N LEU A 163 -22.29 2.18 -18.12
CA LEU A 163 -21.49 3.26 -17.52
C LEU A 163 -21.69 3.41 -16.01
N LYS A 164 -22.86 3.02 -15.49
CA LYS A 164 -23.15 3.04 -14.05
C LYS A 164 -22.21 2.12 -13.25
N ASP A 165 -21.61 1.12 -13.88
CA ASP A 165 -20.66 0.22 -13.22
C ASP A 165 -19.35 0.94 -12.85
N PHE A 166 -18.97 2.02 -13.54
CA PHE A 166 -17.83 2.86 -13.13
C PHE A 166 -18.10 3.60 -11.81
N CYS A 167 -19.35 3.98 -11.53
CA CYS A 167 -19.73 4.59 -10.25
C CYS A 167 -19.56 3.58 -9.11
N PHE A 168 -19.98 2.34 -9.34
CA PHE A 168 -19.77 1.23 -8.41
C PHE A 168 -18.28 1.02 -8.15
N VAL A 169 -17.48 0.89 -9.21
CA VAL A 169 -16.03 0.70 -9.08
C VAL A 169 -15.36 1.85 -8.31
N ALA A 170 -15.70 3.09 -8.65
CA ALA A 170 -15.14 4.27 -7.98
C ALA A 170 -15.51 4.32 -6.48
N PHE A 171 -16.75 3.99 -6.13
CA PHE A 171 -17.18 3.92 -4.73
C PHE A 171 -16.41 2.84 -3.97
N TYR A 172 -16.36 1.62 -4.51
CA TYR A 172 -15.71 0.51 -3.84
C TYR A 172 -14.19 0.64 -3.81
N THR A 173 -13.55 1.38 -4.72
CA THR A 173 -12.15 1.81 -4.57
C THR A 173 -11.94 2.66 -3.32
N VAL A 174 -12.88 3.56 -2.99
CA VAL A 174 -12.84 4.32 -1.72
C VAL A 174 -13.09 3.40 -0.53
N VAL A 175 -14.02 2.43 -0.65
CA VAL A 175 -14.29 1.42 0.40
C VAL A 175 -13.03 0.61 0.70
N PHE A 176 -12.30 0.16 -0.32
CA PHE A 176 -11.05 -0.58 -0.15
C PHE A 176 -9.95 0.30 0.45
N THR A 177 -9.87 1.57 0.06
CA THR A 177 -8.93 2.54 0.66
C THR A 177 -9.22 2.72 2.16
N PHE A 178 -10.50 2.87 2.54
CA PHE A 178 -10.90 2.90 3.94
C PHE A 178 -10.50 1.61 4.67
N THR A 179 -10.89 0.47 4.11
CA THR A 179 -10.69 -0.86 4.72
C THR A 179 -9.21 -1.15 4.95
N ARG A 180 -8.36 -0.87 3.96
CA ARG A 180 -6.90 -0.98 4.05
C ARG A 180 -6.35 -0.18 5.23
N GLU A 181 -6.58 1.13 5.23
CA GLU A 181 -6.02 2.03 6.25
C GLU A 181 -6.57 1.74 7.65
N PHE A 182 -7.85 1.36 7.74
CA PHE A 182 -8.50 1.04 9.01
C PHE A 182 -7.97 -0.27 9.58
N LEU A 183 -7.90 -1.34 8.79
CA LEU A 183 -7.36 -2.63 9.22
C LEU A 183 -5.89 -2.50 9.61
N MET A 184 -5.07 -1.86 8.78
CA MET A 184 -3.64 -1.65 9.04
C MET A 184 -3.41 -0.92 10.37
N GLN A 185 -4.11 0.19 10.64
CA GLN A 185 -3.89 0.99 11.85
C GLN A 185 -4.56 0.46 13.11
N ARG A 186 -5.76 -0.14 12.99
CA ARG A 186 -6.58 -0.50 14.15
C ARG A 186 -6.52 -1.96 14.53
N PHE A 187 -6.33 -2.86 13.57
CA PHE A 187 -6.34 -4.30 13.81
C PHE A 187 -4.95 -4.90 13.70
N ILE A 188 -4.26 -4.66 12.58
CA ILE A 188 -3.01 -5.33 12.24
C ILE A 188 -1.84 -4.75 13.04
N LYS A 189 -1.77 -3.43 13.23
CA LYS A 189 -0.70 -2.80 14.03
C LYS A 189 -0.60 -3.36 15.47
N PRO A 190 -1.69 -3.51 16.24
CA PRO A 190 -1.65 -4.22 17.52
C PRO A 190 -1.11 -5.65 17.42
N VAL A 191 -1.50 -6.41 16.39
CA VAL A 191 -1.01 -7.78 16.16
C VAL A 191 0.49 -7.78 15.88
N ALA A 192 0.98 -6.86 15.05
CA ALA A 192 2.42 -6.72 14.77
C ALA A 192 3.23 -6.47 16.06
N LEU A 193 2.72 -5.61 16.95
CA LEU A 193 3.35 -5.34 18.24
C LEU A 193 3.31 -6.55 19.18
N TYR A 194 2.20 -7.30 19.17
CA TYR A 194 2.06 -8.54 19.93
C TYR A 194 3.06 -9.61 19.44
N CYS A 195 3.30 -9.69 18.14
CA CYS A 195 4.33 -10.54 17.53
C CYS A 195 5.76 -10.03 17.72
N GLY A 196 5.98 -8.94 18.46
CA GLY A 196 7.32 -8.40 18.74
C GLY A 196 7.92 -7.54 17.61
N ILE A 197 7.16 -7.21 16.56
CA ILE A 197 7.63 -6.41 15.42
C ILE A 197 7.55 -4.92 15.77
N ARG A 198 8.66 -4.38 16.31
CA ARG A 198 8.76 -2.98 16.75
C ARG A 198 9.45 -2.05 15.75
N LYS A 199 10.32 -2.57 14.89
CA LYS A 199 11.04 -1.79 13.87
C LYS A 199 10.06 -1.20 12.85
N SER A 200 10.18 0.09 12.56
CA SER A 200 9.21 0.84 11.74
C SER A 200 9.09 0.30 10.31
N GLY A 201 10.23 0.07 9.63
CA GLY A 201 10.27 -0.48 8.26
C GLY A 201 9.64 -1.87 8.16
N LYS A 202 10.17 -2.83 8.93
CA LYS A 202 9.61 -4.19 9.04
C LYS A 202 8.12 -4.20 9.43
N GLN A 203 7.70 -3.31 10.33
CA GLN A 203 6.29 -3.17 10.72
C GLN A 203 5.43 -2.73 9.52
N SER A 204 5.84 -1.71 8.76
CA SER A 204 5.07 -1.25 7.59
C SER A 204 4.85 -2.38 6.58
N ARG A 205 5.90 -3.14 6.26
CA ARG A 205 5.83 -4.26 5.31
C ARG A 205 4.99 -5.41 5.84
N PHE A 206 5.11 -5.75 7.12
CA PHE A 206 4.24 -6.72 7.76
C PHE A 206 2.76 -6.31 7.65
N LEU A 207 2.44 -5.03 7.89
CA LEU A 207 1.08 -4.53 7.78
C LEU A 207 0.53 -4.67 6.35
N GLU A 208 1.34 -4.32 5.33
CA GLU A 208 0.99 -4.45 3.91
C GLU A 208 0.71 -5.91 3.52
N GLN A 209 1.60 -6.84 3.88
CA GLN A 209 1.43 -8.27 3.58
C GLN A 209 0.24 -8.86 4.34
N PHE A 210 0.01 -8.45 5.58
CA PHE A 210 -1.11 -8.96 6.37
C PHE A 210 -2.45 -8.53 5.78
N TYR A 211 -2.59 -7.26 5.40
CA TYR A 211 -3.80 -6.78 4.73
C TYR A 211 -4.05 -7.56 3.43
N THR A 212 -2.99 -7.75 2.63
CA THR A 212 -3.03 -8.53 1.39
C THR A 212 -3.51 -9.96 1.64
N ALA A 213 -2.99 -10.63 2.67
CA ALA A 213 -3.41 -11.97 3.06
C ALA A 213 -4.89 -12.02 3.50
N VAL A 214 -5.36 -11.04 4.29
CA VAL A 214 -6.77 -10.95 4.71
C VAL A 214 -7.69 -10.78 3.50
N TYR A 215 -7.32 -9.92 2.55
CA TYR A 215 -8.11 -9.72 1.34
C TYR A 215 -8.23 -11.00 0.52
N PHE A 216 -7.10 -11.66 0.19
CA PHE A 216 -7.12 -12.86 -0.64
C PHE A 216 -7.68 -14.10 0.07
N ALA A 217 -7.63 -14.15 1.41
CA ALA A 217 -8.31 -15.18 2.20
C ALA A 217 -9.84 -15.17 2.00
N ILE A 218 -10.41 -14.01 1.66
CA ILE A 218 -11.84 -13.83 1.40
C ILE A 218 -12.11 -13.90 -0.11
N ALA A 219 -11.35 -13.16 -0.92
CA ALA A 219 -11.56 -13.06 -2.36
C ALA A 219 -11.34 -14.41 -3.08
N GLY A 220 -10.33 -15.19 -2.69
CA GLY A 220 -10.05 -16.49 -3.31
C GLY A 220 -11.22 -17.49 -3.22
N PRO A 221 -11.74 -17.81 -2.02
CA PRO A 221 -12.90 -18.68 -1.87
C PRO A 221 -14.17 -18.16 -2.57
N VAL A 222 -14.43 -16.85 -2.49
CA VAL A 222 -15.57 -16.23 -3.22
C VAL A 222 -15.38 -16.37 -4.72
N GLY A 223 -14.17 -16.19 -5.23
CA GLY A 223 -13.83 -16.38 -6.63
C GLY A 223 -14.05 -17.82 -7.09
N LEU A 224 -13.62 -18.82 -6.30
CA LEU A 224 -13.89 -20.24 -6.59
C LEU A 224 -15.40 -20.55 -6.59
N TYR A 225 -16.15 -19.97 -5.66
CA TYR A 225 -17.62 -20.08 -5.65
C TYR A 225 -18.24 -19.46 -6.92
N VAL A 226 -17.77 -18.28 -7.34
CA VAL A 226 -18.23 -17.66 -8.59
C VAL A 226 -17.87 -18.51 -9.81
N LEU A 227 -16.68 -19.09 -9.85
CA LEU A 227 -16.23 -19.93 -10.96
C LEU A 227 -17.09 -21.20 -11.10
N SER A 228 -17.52 -21.81 -9.98
CA SER A 228 -18.37 -23.02 -10.02
C SER A 228 -19.75 -22.77 -10.60
N ARG A 229 -20.21 -21.51 -10.56
CA ARG A 229 -21.48 -21.04 -11.12
C ARG A 229 -21.38 -20.69 -12.61
N THR A 230 -20.26 -21.02 -13.27
CA THR A 230 -20.02 -20.71 -14.70
C THR A 230 -19.62 -21.98 -15.47
N PRO A 231 -19.75 -22.01 -16.81
CA PRO A 231 -19.27 -23.13 -17.62
C PRO A 231 -17.73 -23.27 -17.61
N VAL A 232 -17.04 -22.30 -17.01
CA VAL A 232 -15.58 -22.24 -16.84
C VAL A 232 -15.11 -22.99 -15.60
N TRP A 233 -16.02 -23.67 -14.88
CA TRP A 233 -15.68 -24.44 -13.68
C TRP A 233 -14.48 -25.36 -13.92
N PHE A 234 -13.58 -25.37 -12.94
CA PHE A 234 -12.31 -26.09 -13.01
C PHE A 234 -11.45 -25.72 -14.24
N PHE A 235 -11.43 -24.43 -14.59
CA PHE A 235 -10.61 -23.87 -15.67
C PHE A 235 -10.93 -24.45 -17.06
N ASN A 236 -12.19 -24.83 -17.31
CA ASN A 236 -12.61 -25.32 -18.60
C ASN A 236 -12.51 -24.21 -19.67
N VAL A 237 -11.56 -24.38 -20.59
CA VAL A 237 -11.25 -23.44 -21.67
C VAL A 237 -12.40 -23.30 -22.66
N GLU A 238 -13.10 -24.38 -22.98
CA GLU A 238 -14.20 -24.35 -23.95
C GLU A 238 -15.35 -23.47 -23.45
N GLY A 239 -15.67 -23.59 -22.16
CA GLY A 239 -16.67 -22.75 -21.49
C GLY A 239 -16.32 -21.26 -21.46
N MET A 240 -15.07 -20.86 -21.73
CA MET A 240 -14.70 -19.45 -21.89
C MET A 240 -15.23 -18.83 -23.19
N TYR A 241 -15.54 -19.66 -24.20
CA TYR A 241 -15.89 -19.22 -25.56
C TYR A 241 -17.28 -19.69 -25.99
N GLU A 242 -17.76 -20.80 -25.44
CA GLU A 242 -19.09 -21.32 -25.72
C GLU A 242 -20.17 -20.30 -25.36
N GLY A 243 -21.08 -20.03 -26.29
CA GLY A 243 -22.14 -19.02 -26.13
C GLY A 243 -21.66 -17.57 -26.06
N PHE A 244 -20.41 -17.28 -26.44
CA PHE A 244 -19.92 -15.90 -26.54
C PHE A 244 -20.69 -15.12 -27.62
N PRO A 245 -21.13 -13.87 -27.37
CA PRO A 245 -20.76 -13.00 -26.23
C PRO A 245 -21.60 -13.21 -24.96
N HIS A 246 -20.93 -13.33 -23.81
CA HIS A 246 -21.57 -13.40 -22.48
C HIS A 246 -21.93 -11.99 -22.00
N ARG A 247 -23.09 -11.47 -22.41
CA ARG A 247 -23.45 -10.05 -22.19
C ARG A 247 -23.98 -9.75 -20.79
N ALA A 248 -24.54 -10.76 -20.12
CA ALA A 248 -25.12 -10.63 -18.81
C ALA A 248 -24.60 -11.72 -17.86
N HIS A 249 -24.53 -11.41 -16.58
CA HIS A 249 -23.99 -12.33 -15.58
C HIS A 249 -24.85 -12.38 -14.33
N GLU A 250 -24.76 -13.47 -13.60
CA GLU A 250 -25.33 -13.58 -12.26
C GLU A 250 -24.82 -12.44 -11.34
N ALA A 251 -25.65 -12.02 -10.38
CA ALA A 251 -25.30 -11.02 -9.37
C ALA A 251 -23.92 -11.26 -8.72
N TRP A 252 -23.67 -12.49 -8.24
CA TRP A 252 -22.41 -12.85 -7.58
C TRP A 252 -21.20 -12.70 -8.49
N PHE A 253 -21.33 -13.13 -9.74
CA PHE A 253 -20.29 -12.98 -10.74
C PHE A 253 -19.99 -11.50 -11.00
N LYS A 254 -21.03 -10.71 -11.29
CA LYS A 254 -20.86 -9.28 -11.60
C LYS A 254 -20.28 -8.52 -10.40
N ALA A 255 -20.79 -8.77 -9.19
CA ALA A 255 -20.27 -8.18 -7.97
C ALA A 255 -18.79 -8.53 -7.76
N TYR A 256 -18.43 -9.81 -7.83
CA TYR A 256 -17.04 -10.24 -7.69
C TYR A 256 -16.12 -9.57 -8.70
N TYR A 257 -16.53 -9.54 -9.97
CA TYR A 257 -15.73 -8.95 -11.04
C TYR A 257 -15.49 -7.44 -10.84
N LEU A 258 -16.53 -6.68 -10.48
CA LEU A 258 -16.44 -5.25 -10.24
C LEU A 258 -15.71 -4.91 -8.93
N LEU A 259 -15.90 -5.72 -7.88
CA LEU A 259 -15.15 -5.57 -6.63
C LEU A 259 -13.66 -5.83 -6.84
N GLN A 260 -13.30 -6.86 -7.61
CA GLN A 260 -11.91 -7.08 -7.99
C GLN A 260 -11.35 -5.90 -8.79
N ALA A 261 -12.09 -5.41 -9.78
CA ALA A 261 -11.69 -4.21 -10.52
C ALA A 261 -11.47 -3.00 -9.60
N SER A 262 -12.31 -2.84 -8.57
CA SER A 262 -12.20 -1.77 -7.58
C SER A 262 -10.95 -1.90 -6.69
N TYR A 263 -10.63 -3.13 -6.28
CA TYR A 263 -9.43 -3.43 -5.50
C TYR A 263 -8.15 -3.20 -6.31
N TRP A 264 -8.09 -3.69 -7.55
CA TRP A 264 -6.93 -3.46 -8.42
C TRP A 264 -6.77 -1.99 -8.81
N ALA A 265 -7.88 -1.25 -8.99
CA ALA A 265 -7.84 0.20 -9.15
C ALA A 265 -7.33 0.90 -7.89
N GLN A 266 -7.72 0.45 -6.69
CA GLN A 266 -7.20 0.95 -5.42
C GLN A 266 -5.70 0.70 -5.29
N GLN A 267 -5.21 -0.49 -5.66
CA GLN A 267 -3.80 -0.83 -5.62
C GLN A 267 -2.99 -0.04 -6.65
N GLY A 268 -3.54 0.16 -7.85
CA GLY A 268 -2.96 1.05 -8.85
C GLY A 268 -2.86 2.49 -8.37
N LEU A 269 -3.86 3.00 -7.65
CA LEU A 269 -3.84 4.35 -7.07
C LEU A 269 -2.74 4.49 -6.01
N VAL A 270 -2.58 3.49 -5.13
CA VAL A 270 -1.51 3.45 -4.12
C VAL A 270 -0.13 3.51 -4.78
N LEU A 271 0.05 2.78 -5.89
CA LEU A 271 1.29 2.75 -6.64
C LEU A 271 1.58 4.08 -7.35
N VAL A 272 0.59 4.65 -8.07
CA VAL A 272 0.76 5.92 -8.81
C VAL A 272 1.01 7.10 -7.88
N LEU A 273 0.38 7.10 -6.70
CA LEU A 273 0.61 8.14 -5.69
C LEU A 273 1.89 7.92 -4.87
N LEU A 274 2.66 6.86 -5.17
CA LEU A 274 3.87 6.46 -4.43
C LEU A 274 3.65 6.40 -2.91
N LEU A 275 2.48 5.90 -2.50
CA LEU A 275 2.16 5.76 -1.07
C LEU A 275 2.94 4.62 -0.41
N GLU A 276 3.48 3.70 -1.22
CA GLU A 276 4.40 2.65 -0.80
C GLU A 276 5.80 2.96 -1.32
N LYS A 277 6.83 2.74 -0.50
CA LYS A 277 8.23 2.94 -0.92
C LYS A 277 8.52 2.04 -2.14
N PRO A 278 9.03 2.60 -3.25
CA PRO A 278 9.43 1.82 -4.43
C PRO A 278 10.39 0.69 -4.06
N ARG A 279 10.15 -0.47 -4.64
CA ARG A 279 11.01 -1.67 -4.51
C ARG A 279 11.99 -1.75 -5.68
N LYS A 280 13.01 -2.60 -5.61
CA LYS A 280 13.92 -2.88 -6.74
C LYS A 280 13.19 -3.30 -8.02
N ASP A 281 12.03 -3.95 -7.90
CA ASP A 281 11.17 -4.40 -9.02
C ASP A 281 10.02 -3.42 -9.35
N PHE A 282 10.18 -2.12 -9.04
CA PHE A 282 9.11 -1.12 -9.21
C PHE A 282 8.66 -0.98 -10.67
N LYS A 283 9.57 -1.03 -11.64
CA LYS A 283 9.23 -0.87 -13.07
C LYS A 283 8.37 -2.03 -13.58
N GLU A 284 8.73 -3.24 -13.18
CA GLU A 284 8.01 -4.47 -13.50
C GLU A 284 6.64 -4.47 -12.81
N LEU A 285 6.56 -3.98 -11.57
CA LEU A 285 5.30 -3.80 -10.85
C LEU A 285 4.38 -2.75 -11.50
N VAL A 286 4.93 -1.64 -12.00
CA VAL A 286 4.18 -0.62 -12.78
C VAL A 286 3.64 -1.23 -14.06
N LEU A 287 4.49 -1.92 -14.83
CA LEU A 287 4.08 -2.59 -16.07
C LEU A 287 2.98 -3.62 -15.82
N HIS A 288 3.11 -4.41 -14.75
CA HIS A 288 2.08 -5.34 -14.31
C HIS A 288 0.75 -4.64 -14.04
N HIS A 289 0.74 -3.50 -13.34
CA HIS A 289 -0.49 -2.76 -13.07
C HIS A 289 -1.14 -2.19 -14.33
N ILE A 290 -0.33 -1.71 -15.29
CA ILE A 290 -0.84 -1.25 -16.59
C ILE A 290 -1.52 -2.42 -17.32
N VAL A 291 -0.84 -3.57 -17.41
CA VAL A 291 -1.33 -4.74 -18.13
C VAL A 291 -2.56 -5.35 -17.46
N THR A 292 -2.57 -5.47 -16.13
CA THR A 292 -3.71 -6.02 -15.38
C THR A 292 -4.93 -5.11 -15.47
N LEU A 293 -4.79 -3.78 -15.28
CA LEU A 293 -5.91 -2.86 -15.44
C LEU A 293 -6.43 -2.83 -16.89
N ALA A 294 -5.55 -2.97 -17.89
CA ALA A 294 -5.95 -3.12 -19.28
C ALA A 294 -6.72 -4.43 -19.52
N LEU A 295 -6.24 -5.57 -19.00
CA LEU A 295 -6.94 -6.86 -19.08
C LEU A 295 -8.33 -6.78 -18.46
N ILE A 296 -8.45 -6.21 -17.26
CA ILE A 296 -9.73 -6.04 -16.55
C ILE A 296 -10.68 -5.16 -17.36
N GLY A 297 -10.22 -3.98 -17.78
CA GLY A 297 -11.03 -3.02 -18.52
C GLY A 297 -11.49 -3.54 -19.88
N LEU A 298 -10.58 -4.14 -20.66
CA LEU A 298 -10.88 -4.64 -21.99
C LEU A 298 -11.75 -5.90 -21.94
N SER A 299 -11.47 -6.84 -21.04
CA SER A 299 -12.31 -8.04 -20.92
C SER A 299 -13.72 -7.70 -20.45
N TYR A 300 -13.89 -6.75 -19.53
CA TYR A 300 -15.23 -6.25 -19.18
C TYR A 300 -15.89 -5.52 -20.36
N ARG A 301 -15.15 -4.66 -21.07
CA ARG A 301 -15.68 -3.88 -22.20
C ARG A 301 -16.10 -4.75 -23.40
N PHE A 302 -15.40 -5.85 -23.65
CA PHE A 302 -15.60 -6.73 -24.81
C PHE A 302 -16.14 -8.12 -24.47
N HIS A 303 -16.70 -8.34 -23.26
CA HIS A 303 -17.38 -9.59 -22.85
C HIS A 303 -16.47 -10.80 -22.65
N PHE A 304 -15.15 -10.62 -22.51
CA PHE A 304 -14.20 -11.71 -22.19
C PHE A 304 -14.09 -11.98 -20.68
N THR A 305 -15.13 -11.69 -19.92
CA THR A 305 -15.14 -11.83 -18.46
C THR A 305 -15.00 -13.29 -18.01
N TYR A 306 -15.52 -14.26 -18.80
CA TYR A 306 -15.35 -15.70 -18.56
C TYR A 306 -13.90 -16.17 -18.72
N MET A 307 -13.08 -15.48 -19.50
CA MET A 307 -11.62 -15.67 -19.50
C MET A 307 -10.96 -14.93 -18.32
N GLY A 308 -11.48 -13.76 -17.96
CA GLY A 308 -10.93 -12.93 -16.89
C GLY A 308 -11.06 -13.51 -15.47
N VAL A 309 -12.19 -14.16 -15.14
CA VAL A 309 -12.41 -14.73 -13.79
C VAL A 309 -11.40 -15.80 -13.41
N PRO A 310 -11.08 -16.79 -14.27
CA PRO A 310 -9.96 -17.71 -14.05
C PRO A 310 -8.62 -17.02 -13.78
N VAL A 311 -8.32 -15.95 -14.52
CA VAL A 311 -7.09 -15.19 -14.34
C VAL A 311 -7.09 -14.52 -12.96
N TYR A 312 -8.18 -13.88 -12.53
CA TYR A 312 -8.27 -13.35 -11.15
C TYR A 312 -8.00 -14.43 -10.11
N ILE A 313 -8.73 -15.55 -10.16
CA ILE A 313 -8.66 -16.59 -9.12
C ILE A 313 -7.27 -17.19 -8.99
N THR A 314 -6.62 -17.50 -10.11
CA THR A 314 -5.24 -18.00 -10.09
C THR A 314 -4.27 -17.00 -9.47
N HIS A 315 -4.50 -15.71 -9.71
CA HIS A 315 -3.69 -14.63 -9.16
C HIS A 315 -3.92 -14.45 -7.66
N ASP A 316 -5.18 -14.43 -7.22
CA ASP A 316 -5.56 -14.27 -5.82
C ASP A 316 -5.07 -15.42 -4.95
N ILE A 317 -5.25 -16.67 -5.43
CA ILE A 317 -4.80 -17.86 -4.69
C ILE A 317 -3.29 -17.82 -4.51
N SER A 318 -2.50 -17.60 -5.57
CA SER A 318 -1.05 -17.56 -5.43
C SER A 318 -0.58 -16.41 -4.53
N ASP A 319 -1.25 -15.25 -4.60
CA ASP A 319 -0.86 -14.08 -3.82
C ASP A 319 -1.21 -14.22 -2.34
N PHE A 320 -2.26 -14.97 -2.01
CA PHE A 320 -2.51 -15.39 -0.64
C PHE A 320 -1.31 -16.13 -0.06
N PHE A 321 -0.84 -17.19 -0.76
CA PHE A 321 0.31 -17.98 -0.31
C PHE A 321 1.62 -17.18 -0.30
N LEU A 322 1.80 -16.24 -1.25
CA LEU A 322 2.95 -15.33 -1.21
C LEU A 322 2.91 -14.47 0.05
N ALA A 323 1.80 -13.79 0.30
CA ALA A 323 1.66 -12.85 1.42
C ALA A 323 1.83 -13.56 2.77
N THR A 324 1.19 -14.71 2.96
CA THR A 324 1.31 -15.49 4.20
C THR A 324 2.69 -16.09 4.39
N SER A 325 3.40 -16.49 3.32
CA SER A 325 4.79 -16.95 3.42
C SER A 325 5.70 -15.85 3.97
N LYS A 326 5.51 -14.60 3.53
CA LYS A 326 6.22 -13.42 4.05
C LYS A 326 5.86 -13.14 5.51
N LEU A 327 4.58 -13.26 5.88
CA LEU A 327 4.15 -13.08 7.27
C LEU A 327 4.82 -14.09 8.21
N LEU A 328 4.88 -15.36 7.81
CA LEU A 328 5.57 -16.41 8.57
C LEU A 328 7.06 -16.13 8.73
N ASN A 329 7.71 -15.64 7.66
CA ASN A 329 9.10 -15.21 7.73
C ASN A 329 9.30 -14.02 8.69
N TYR A 330 8.42 -13.01 8.64
CA TYR A 330 8.54 -11.83 9.51
C TYR A 330 8.44 -12.16 11.01
N ILE A 331 7.66 -13.18 11.38
CA ILE A 331 7.56 -13.67 12.77
C ILE A 331 8.54 -14.81 13.09
N SER A 332 9.44 -15.14 12.15
CA SER A 332 10.45 -16.21 12.30
C SER A 332 9.84 -17.56 12.68
N SER A 333 8.72 -17.93 12.04
CA SER A 333 8.05 -19.21 12.29
C SER A 333 8.89 -20.38 11.77
N PRO A 334 9.02 -21.49 12.51
CA PRO A 334 9.76 -22.68 12.03
C PRO A 334 9.09 -23.38 10.83
N ILE A 335 7.82 -23.07 10.54
CA ILE A 335 7.08 -23.65 9.40
C ILE A 335 7.38 -22.92 8.09
N THR A 336 8.06 -21.76 8.14
CA THR A 336 8.34 -20.90 6.98
C THR A 336 8.92 -21.65 5.78
N PRO A 337 9.93 -22.53 5.90
CA PRO A 337 10.49 -23.23 4.73
C PRO A 337 9.50 -24.18 4.07
N PHE A 338 8.72 -24.93 4.86
CA PHE A 338 7.68 -25.84 4.33
C PHE A 338 6.57 -25.05 3.63
N TYR A 339 6.15 -23.94 4.23
CA TYR A 339 5.13 -23.08 3.65
C TYR A 339 5.63 -22.40 2.37
N PHE A 340 6.88 -21.94 2.34
CA PHE A 340 7.52 -21.36 1.16
C PHE A 340 7.62 -22.37 0.01
N ALA A 341 7.94 -23.65 0.29
CA ALA A 341 7.91 -24.71 -0.72
C ALA A 341 6.49 -24.95 -1.27
N SER A 342 5.46 -24.94 -0.40
CA SER A 342 4.06 -25.05 -0.84
C SER A 342 3.63 -23.88 -1.73
N PHE A 343 4.05 -22.66 -1.36
CA PHE A 343 3.85 -21.45 -2.14
C PHE A 343 4.46 -21.58 -3.54
N LEU A 344 5.68 -22.09 -3.66
CA LEU A 344 6.35 -22.26 -4.95
C LEU A 344 5.57 -23.20 -5.89
N GLY A 345 5.08 -24.33 -5.36
CA GLY A 345 4.26 -25.27 -6.13
C GLY A 345 2.94 -24.66 -6.58
N ILE A 346 2.26 -23.93 -5.69
CA ILE A 346 0.99 -23.25 -5.98
C ILE A 346 1.18 -22.13 -6.99
N TRP A 347 2.26 -21.34 -6.88
CA TRP A 347 2.61 -20.33 -7.87
C TRP A 347 2.84 -20.96 -9.23
N ALA A 348 3.65 -22.02 -9.31
CA ALA A 348 3.92 -22.72 -10.57
C ALA A 348 2.62 -23.26 -11.21
N TYR A 349 1.73 -23.85 -10.42
CA TYR A 349 0.45 -24.35 -10.91
C TYR A 349 -0.49 -23.21 -11.36
N CYS A 350 -0.72 -22.23 -10.50
CA CYS A 350 -1.70 -21.17 -10.76
C CYS A 350 -1.22 -20.15 -11.80
N ARG A 351 0.01 -19.63 -11.63
CA ARG A 351 0.54 -18.55 -12.48
C ARG A 351 1.16 -19.06 -13.77
N HIS A 352 1.62 -20.31 -13.83
CA HIS A 352 2.22 -20.85 -15.05
C HIS A 352 1.36 -21.91 -15.70
N TYR A 353 1.09 -23.05 -15.07
CA TYR A 353 0.37 -24.13 -15.73
C TYR A 353 -1.03 -23.69 -16.21
N LEU A 354 -1.87 -23.14 -15.33
CA LEU A 354 -3.23 -22.72 -15.70
C LEU A 354 -3.23 -21.53 -16.67
N ASN A 355 -2.35 -20.55 -16.48
CA ASN A 355 -2.27 -19.42 -17.43
C ASN A 355 -1.77 -19.86 -18.81
N LEU A 356 -0.82 -20.80 -18.89
CA LEU A 356 -0.38 -21.40 -20.15
C LEU A 356 -1.50 -22.20 -20.82
N VAL A 357 -2.38 -22.85 -20.05
CA VAL A 357 -3.59 -23.50 -20.59
C VAL A 357 -4.51 -22.47 -21.26
N ILE A 358 -4.70 -21.29 -20.66
CA ILE A 358 -5.48 -20.19 -21.25
C ILE A 358 -4.77 -19.64 -22.50
N ILE A 359 -3.46 -19.37 -22.43
CA ILE A 359 -2.68 -18.86 -23.57
C ILE A 359 -2.66 -19.87 -24.74
N LYS A 360 -2.57 -21.17 -24.45
CA LYS A 360 -2.65 -22.23 -25.46
C LYS A 360 -3.95 -22.15 -26.27
N SER A 361 -5.04 -21.78 -25.61
CA SER A 361 -6.35 -21.63 -26.27
C SER A 361 -6.39 -20.46 -27.27
N LEU A 362 -5.49 -19.49 -27.09
CA LEU A 362 -5.26 -18.35 -27.96
C LEU A 362 -4.13 -18.60 -28.98
N LEU A 363 -3.57 -19.81 -29.10
CA LEU A 363 -2.66 -20.12 -30.19
C LEU A 363 -3.42 -20.31 -31.51
N LEU A 364 -2.70 -20.42 -32.62
CA LEU A 364 -3.32 -20.70 -33.91
C LEU A 364 -4.03 -22.07 -33.89
N PRO A 365 -5.17 -22.22 -34.60
CA PRO A 365 -5.87 -23.50 -34.71
C PRO A 365 -4.97 -24.60 -35.25
N GLY A 366 -4.99 -25.76 -34.59
CA GLY A 366 -4.17 -26.90 -34.95
C GLY A 366 -3.73 -27.69 -33.72
N HIS A 367 -2.45 -28.04 -33.68
CA HIS A 367 -1.85 -28.76 -32.58
C HIS A 367 -0.48 -28.14 -32.25
N ILE A 368 -0.06 -28.27 -30.99
CA ILE A 368 1.31 -27.90 -30.63
C ILE A 368 2.27 -28.81 -31.42
N PRO A 369 3.32 -28.27 -32.08
CA PRO A 369 4.26 -29.05 -32.86
C PRO A 369 4.74 -30.29 -32.10
N PHE A 370 4.76 -31.44 -32.78
CA PHE A 370 5.19 -32.73 -32.21
C PHE A 370 4.31 -33.31 -31.08
N THR A 371 3.08 -32.80 -30.88
CA THR A 371 2.13 -33.33 -29.90
C THR A 371 0.70 -33.46 -30.47
N SER A 372 -0.15 -34.24 -29.82
CA SER A 372 -1.59 -34.36 -30.13
C SER A 372 -2.47 -33.36 -29.37
N ILE A 373 -1.88 -32.33 -28.76
CA ILE A 373 -2.61 -31.37 -27.92
C ILE A 373 -3.26 -30.30 -28.81
N PRO A 374 -4.59 -30.14 -28.80
CA PRO A 374 -5.28 -29.18 -29.65
C PRO A 374 -5.11 -27.74 -29.16
N THR A 375 -5.04 -26.81 -30.12
CA THR A 375 -4.89 -25.37 -29.93
C THR A 375 -5.96 -24.57 -30.68
N GLY A 376 -6.08 -23.28 -30.33
CA GLY A 376 -6.92 -22.33 -31.06
C GLY A 376 -8.42 -22.42 -30.78
N GLN A 377 -8.80 -22.91 -29.59
CA GLN A 377 -10.19 -22.89 -29.12
C GLN A 377 -10.83 -21.49 -29.21
N PHE A 378 -10.05 -20.41 -29.04
CA PHE A 378 -10.55 -19.05 -29.22
C PHE A 378 -11.15 -18.81 -30.61
N ALA A 379 -10.54 -19.38 -31.66
CA ALA A 379 -11.01 -19.19 -33.03
C ALA A 379 -12.01 -20.28 -33.47
N THR A 380 -11.98 -21.46 -32.85
CA THR A 380 -12.79 -22.61 -33.29
C THR A 380 -14.09 -22.82 -32.51
N VAL A 381 -14.17 -22.40 -31.24
CA VAL A 381 -15.36 -22.61 -30.40
C VAL A 381 -16.32 -21.44 -30.56
N GLY A 382 -17.40 -21.63 -31.32
CA GLY A 382 -18.44 -20.62 -31.59
C GLY A 382 -18.07 -19.60 -32.68
N PRO A 383 -18.92 -18.61 -32.98
CA PRO A 383 -18.73 -17.67 -34.09
C PRO A 383 -17.46 -16.82 -33.95
N TYR A 384 -16.65 -16.75 -35.01
CA TYR A 384 -15.40 -15.97 -35.06
C TYR A 384 -15.51 -14.87 -36.11
N ASP A 385 -16.19 -13.79 -35.74
CA ASP A 385 -16.49 -12.65 -36.60
C ASP A 385 -16.52 -11.36 -35.77
N LEU A 386 -16.50 -10.21 -36.46
CA LEU A 386 -16.66 -8.91 -35.81
C LEU A 386 -18.01 -8.32 -36.19
N ASN A 387 -18.91 -8.21 -35.22
CA ASN A 387 -20.22 -7.60 -35.41
C ASN A 387 -20.58 -6.70 -34.24
N TRP A 388 -20.63 -5.39 -34.50
CA TRP A 388 -20.94 -4.37 -33.50
C TRP A 388 -22.39 -4.37 -33.04
N ILE A 389 -23.32 -4.82 -33.88
CA ILE A 389 -24.76 -4.86 -33.57
C ILE A 389 -25.04 -5.98 -32.58
N THR A 390 -24.52 -7.18 -32.85
CA THR A 390 -24.62 -8.34 -31.93
C THR A 390 -23.56 -8.31 -30.84
N GLN A 391 -22.72 -7.28 -30.78
CA GLN A 391 -21.59 -7.18 -29.85
C GLN A 391 -20.69 -8.44 -29.87
N GLN A 392 -20.58 -9.08 -31.02
CA GLN A 392 -19.68 -10.19 -31.26
C GLN A 392 -18.29 -9.60 -31.52
N TYR A 393 -17.40 -9.76 -30.54
CA TYR A 393 -16.05 -9.19 -30.55
C TYR A 393 -14.96 -10.23 -30.73
N LYS A 394 -15.31 -11.52 -30.83
CA LYS A 394 -14.34 -12.60 -30.99
C LYS A 394 -13.82 -12.65 -32.43
N CYS A 395 -12.78 -11.86 -32.68
CA CYS A 395 -12.16 -11.70 -34.00
C CYS A 395 -10.64 -11.57 -33.90
N TRP A 396 -9.95 -11.51 -35.04
CA TRP A 396 -8.47 -11.44 -35.13
C TRP A 396 -7.85 -10.26 -34.35
N ILE A 397 -8.56 -9.14 -34.23
CA ILE A 397 -8.11 -7.98 -33.46
C ILE A 397 -8.12 -8.31 -31.96
N SER A 398 -9.28 -8.79 -31.46
CA SER A 398 -9.42 -9.18 -30.06
C SER A 398 -8.48 -10.32 -29.69
N HIS A 399 -8.23 -11.23 -30.63
CA HIS A 399 -7.32 -12.36 -30.48
C HIS A 399 -5.90 -11.85 -30.23
N GLY A 400 -5.38 -10.98 -31.12
CA GLY A 400 -4.05 -10.40 -30.99
C GLY A 400 -3.88 -9.64 -29.68
N ILE A 401 -4.83 -8.76 -29.34
CA ILE A 401 -4.77 -7.96 -28.11
C ILE A 401 -4.78 -8.85 -26.86
N THR A 402 -5.71 -9.81 -26.79
CA THR A 402 -5.86 -10.70 -25.63
C THR A 402 -4.62 -11.58 -25.46
N PHE A 403 -4.11 -12.15 -26.55
CA PHE A 403 -2.88 -12.93 -26.54
C PHE A 403 -1.69 -12.09 -26.07
N SER A 404 -1.48 -10.89 -26.62
CA SER A 404 -0.36 -10.02 -26.25
C SER A 404 -0.41 -9.64 -24.78
N LEU A 405 -1.57 -9.24 -24.25
CA LEU A 405 -1.70 -8.84 -22.84
C LEU A 405 -1.45 -10.02 -21.89
N LEU A 406 -2.02 -11.20 -22.17
CA LEU A 406 -1.78 -12.40 -21.35
C LEU A 406 -0.34 -12.91 -21.47
N ALA A 407 0.28 -12.80 -22.64
CA ALA A 407 1.69 -13.14 -22.83
C ALA A 407 2.61 -12.20 -22.04
N ILE A 408 2.36 -10.89 -22.05
CA ILE A 408 3.11 -9.92 -21.23
C ILE A 408 2.92 -10.24 -19.74
N LEU A 409 1.68 -10.50 -19.30
CA LEU A 409 1.40 -10.92 -17.93
C LEU A 409 2.18 -12.19 -17.55
N GLN A 410 2.23 -13.17 -18.46
CA GLN A 410 2.99 -14.41 -18.26
C GLN A 410 4.51 -14.18 -18.17
N ILE A 411 5.06 -13.29 -19.00
CA ILE A 411 6.49 -12.94 -18.95
C ILE A 411 6.85 -12.31 -17.60
N ILE A 412 6.01 -11.40 -17.09
CA ILE A 412 6.24 -10.78 -15.78
C ILE A 412 6.12 -11.82 -14.66
N ASN A 413 5.14 -12.73 -14.73
CA ASN A 413 5.02 -13.83 -13.77
C ASN A 413 6.26 -14.74 -13.79
N LEU A 414 6.83 -15.03 -14.97
CA LEU A 414 8.07 -15.82 -15.11
C LEU A 414 9.28 -15.08 -14.53
N PHE A 415 9.38 -13.77 -14.74
CA PHE A 415 10.41 -12.95 -14.14
C PHE A 415 10.40 -13.06 -12.60
N TRP A 416 9.24 -12.88 -11.97
CA TRP A 416 9.13 -13.03 -10.51
C TRP A 416 9.38 -14.47 -10.05
N PHE A 417 8.92 -15.47 -10.79
CA PHE A 417 9.20 -16.87 -10.47
C PHE A 417 10.70 -17.18 -10.51
N PHE A 418 11.43 -16.64 -11.49
CA PHE A 418 12.88 -16.75 -11.55
C PHE A 418 13.53 -16.16 -10.29
N LEU A 419 13.08 -14.98 -9.83
CA LEU A 419 13.59 -14.38 -8.58
C LEU A 419 13.31 -15.27 -7.37
N ILE A 420 12.11 -15.84 -7.26
CA ILE A 420 11.72 -16.75 -6.17
C ILE A 420 12.60 -18.02 -6.18
N CYS A 421 12.77 -18.65 -7.35
CA CYS A 421 13.62 -19.83 -7.51
C CYS A 421 15.09 -19.52 -7.16
N ARG A 422 15.57 -18.32 -7.49
CA ARG A 422 16.92 -17.87 -7.13
C ARG A 422 17.09 -17.70 -5.62
N ILE A 423 16.06 -17.22 -4.91
CA ILE A 423 16.05 -17.16 -3.44
C ILE A 423 16.10 -18.58 -2.86
N LEU A 424 15.29 -19.51 -3.38
CA LEU A 424 15.31 -20.91 -2.97
C LEU A 424 16.70 -21.55 -3.17
N TRP A 425 17.31 -21.34 -4.34
CA TRP A 425 18.63 -21.88 -4.64
C TRP A 425 19.69 -21.39 -3.64
N ARG A 426 19.66 -20.09 -3.30
CA ARG A 426 20.57 -19.51 -2.30
C ARG A 426 20.33 -20.06 -0.91
N TYR A 427 19.07 -20.15 -0.50
CA TYR A 427 18.72 -20.76 0.78
C TYR A 427 19.27 -22.19 0.90
N LEU A 428 19.14 -23.00 -0.15
CA LEU A 428 19.68 -24.36 -0.18
C LEU A 428 21.21 -24.42 -0.26
N ALA A 429 21.85 -23.50 -0.99
CA ALA A 429 23.29 -23.52 -1.22
C ALA A 429 24.13 -22.92 -0.08
N THR A 430 23.64 -21.85 0.57
CA THR A 430 24.40 -21.10 1.58
C THR A 430 23.76 -21.08 2.96
N GLY A 431 22.53 -21.60 3.11
CA GLY A 431 21.78 -21.54 4.36
C GLY A 431 21.31 -20.13 4.75
N VAL A 432 21.41 -19.15 3.84
CA VAL A 432 21.05 -17.75 4.10
C VAL A 432 19.65 -17.45 3.54
N GLU A 433 18.73 -17.03 4.42
CA GLU A 433 17.32 -16.72 4.13
C GLU A 433 17.10 -15.25 3.67
N LYS A 434 17.96 -14.74 2.78
CA LYS A 434 17.89 -13.32 2.36
C LYS A 434 17.16 -13.15 1.02
N ASP A 435 16.01 -12.47 1.03
CA ASP A 435 15.24 -12.07 -0.18
C ASP A 435 15.82 -10.76 -0.77
N GLU A 436 16.43 -10.82 -1.96
CA GLU A 436 17.01 -9.64 -2.62
C GLU A 436 15.98 -8.60 -3.06
N ARG A 437 14.70 -8.98 -3.21
CA ARG A 437 13.63 -8.01 -3.49
C ARG A 437 13.41 -7.08 -2.29
N SER A 438 13.71 -7.56 -1.09
CA SER A 438 13.63 -6.82 0.17
C SER A 438 14.96 -6.21 0.62
N ASP A 439 16.06 -6.26 -0.14
CA ASP A 439 17.34 -5.67 0.31
C ASP A 439 17.23 -4.15 0.60
N ASP A 440 16.37 -3.42 -0.12
CA ASP A 440 16.10 -1.99 0.19
C ASP A 440 15.35 -1.82 1.53
N GLU A 441 14.73 -2.89 2.06
CA GLU A 441 14.02 -2.89 3.35
C GLU A 441 14.98 -2.98 4.54
N GLU A 442 16.18 -3.56 4.35
CA GLU A 442 17.22 -3.69 5.37
C GLU A 442 18.28 -2.58 5.29
N GLU A 443 18.67 -2.10 4.10
CA GLU A 443 19.65 -1.02 3.94
C GLU A 443 19.17 0.32 4.56
N ASP A 444 17.86 0.58 4.57
CA ASP A 444 17.29 1.73 5.29
C ASP A 444 17.38 1.59 6.83
N GLU A 445 17.46 0.37 7.36
CA GLU A 445 17.59 0.14 8.80
C GLU A 445 18.94 0.67 9.32
N GLU A 446 20.00 0.58 8.51
CA GLU A 446 21.31 1.15 8.84
C GLU A 446 21.28 2.70 8.77
N ILE A 447 20.54 3.28 7.84
CA ILE A 447 20.46 4.74 7.68
C ILE A 447 19.70 5.41 8.83
N ASP A 448 18.58 4.81 9.27
CA ASP A 448 17.81 5.29 10.43
C ASP A 448 18.59 5.14 11.76
N GLU A 449 19.44 4.11 11.90
CA GLU A 449 20.34 3.94 13.05
C GLU A 449 21.48 4.98 13.06
N VAL A 450 22.00 5.35 11.88
CA VAL A 450 23.10 6.33 11.75
C VAL A 450 22.61 7.78 11.96
N GLU A 451 21.39 8.13 11.54
CA GLU A 451 20.82 9.47 11.80
C GLU A 451 20.29 9.67 13.23
N GLY A 452 19.98 8.58 13.96
CA GLY A 452 19.49 8.61 15.34
C GLY A 452 20.58 8.71 16.42
N ALA A 453 21.85 8.52 16.06
CA ALA A 453 22.96 8.62 17.01
C ALA A 453 23.31 10.10 17.25
N PRO A 454 23.17 10.63 18.49
CA PRO A 454 23.74 11.94 18.79
C PRO A 454 25.25 11.88 18.53
N PRO A 455 25.87 12.95 17.95
CA PRO A 455 27.30 12.95 17.74
C PRO A 455 27.98 12.69 19.07
N THR A 456 28.64 11.55 19.21
CA THR A 456 29.52 11.21 20.33
C THR A 456 30.70 12.17 20.28
N ARG A 457 30.45 13.37 20.80
CA ARG A 457 31.48 14.30 21.21
C ARG A 457 32.29 13.52 22.26
N ALA A 458 33.54 13.22 21.92
CA ALA A 458 34.50 12.61 22.83
C ALA A 458 34.53 13.43 24.14
N ALA A 459 33.79 12.96 25.14
CA ALA A 459 33.76 13.53 26.47
C ALA A 459 34.68 12.66 27.32
N GLY A 460 35.80 13.26 27.76
CA GLY A 460 36.69 12.67 28.74
C GLY A 460 35.92 12.22 29.98
N LYS A 461 36.37 11.11 30.55
CA LYS A 461 35.89 10.55 31.83
C LYS A 461 35.88 11.65 32.92
N PRO A 462 34.80 11.83 33.70
CA PRO A 462 34.86 12.68 34.87
C PRO A 462 35.66 11.96 35.97
N ALA A 463 36.77 12.56 36.40
CA ALA A 463 37.50 12.16 37.60
C ALA A 463 36.79 12.75 38.83
N LEU A 464 36.59 11.93 39.87
CA LEU A 464 36.10 12.35 41.18
C LEU A 464 37.27 12.98 41.95
N GLU A 465 37.14 14.24 42.33
CA GLU A 465 38.07 14.95 43.22
C GLU A 465 37.46 15.07 44.62
N VAL A 466 38.24 14.74 45.65
CA VAL A 466 37.94 15.08 47.05
C VAL A 466 39.11 15.93 47.54
N ASN A 467 38.81 17.18 47.92
CA ASN A 467 39.79 18.19 48.36
C ASN A 467 40.91 18.54 47.35
N GLY A 468 40.61 18.51 46.04
CA GLY A 468 41.43 19.19 45.03
C GLY A 468 42.62 18.42 44.48
N GLU A 469 42.73 17.10 44.68
CA GLU A 469 43.62 16.25 43.90
C GLU A 469 42.90 15.00 43.33
N PRO A 470 43.29 14.53 42.12
CA PRO A 470 42.67 13.39 41.45
C PRO A 470 43.18 12.03 41.97
N VAL A 471 42.28 11.14 42.38
CA VAL A 471 42.61 9.78 42.86
C VAL A 471 42.43 8.74 41.74
N THR A 472 43.48 7.96 41.45
CA THR A 472 43.43 6.78 40.57
C THR A 472 42.88 5.54 41.30
N PRO A 473 42.08 4.67 40.65
CA PRO A 473 41.51 3.49 41.28
C PRO A 473 42.52 2.34 41.36
N SER A 474 43.46 2.46 42.28
CA SER A 474 44.21 1.35 42.86
C SER A 474 44.37 1.69 44.33
N GLU A 475 44.00 0.76 45.21
CA GLU A 475 44.05 0.84 46.69
C GLU A 475 42.83 1.46 47.40
N VAL A 476 41.82 0.62 47.68
CA VAL A 476 41.11 0.67 48.97
C VAL A 476 40.99 -0.77 49.50
N PRO A 477 41.35 -1.02 50.77
CA PRO A 477 41.59 -2.36 51.30
C PRO A 477 40.31 -3.15 51.60
N ALA A 478 40.45 -4.47 51.51
CA ALA A 478 39.47 -5.46 51.90
C ALA A 478 38.97 -5.25 53.34
N THR A 479 37.65 -5.18 53.51
CA THR A 479 37.01 -5.58 54.76
C THR A 479 35.94 -6.60 54.41
N GLY A 480 36.21 -7.84 54.81
CA GLY A 480 35.43 -9.00 54.46
C GLY A 480 34.19 -9.16 55.34
N VAL A 481 33.16 -9.76 54.74
CA VAL A 481 32.25 -10.70 55.41
C VAL A 481 31.83 -11.74 54.36
N GLU A 482 32.46 -12.92 54.41
CA GLU A 482 31.90 -14.14 53.83
C GLU A 482 30.78 -14.66 54.74
N SER A 483 29.66 -15.09 54.17
CA SER A 483 28.96 -16.33 54.58
C SER A 483 27.68 -16.59 53.77
N LYS A 484 27.79 -17.63 52.93
CA LYS A 484 26.80 -18.70 52.68
C LYS A 484 25.43 -18.37 52.06
N GLY A 485 25.28 -18.83 50.82
CA GLY A 485 24.54 -20.08 50.55
C GLY A 485 23.12 -19.96 49.96
N LYS A 486 22.96 -20.46 48.72
CA LYS A 486 21.98 -21.49 48.30
C LYS A 486 21.76 -21.41 46.77
N GLU A 487 22.48 -22.25 46.04
CA GLU A 487 21.96 -22.91 44.84
C GLU A 487 21.26 -24.20 45.26
N ASP A 488 20.32 -24.63 44.42
CA ASP A 488 19.59 -25.91 44.41
C ASP A 488 18.54 -26.19 45.49
N VAL A 489 17.27 -25.85 45.19
CA VAL A 489 16.09 -26.70 45.51
C VAL A 489 14.99 -26.52 44.44
N LEU A 490 14.81 -27.57 43.63
CA LEU A 490 13.56 -28.14 43.08
C LEU A 490 12.49 -27.18 42.47
N ARG A 491 12.17 -27.24 41.17
CA ARG A 491 11.53 -28.38 40.46
C ARG A 491 10.43 -29.07 41.29
N ARG A 492 9.19 -28.57 41.24
CA ARG A 492 7.92 -29.35 41.27
C ARG A 492 6.68 -28.42 41.33
N LYS A 493 6.05 -28.18 40.18
CA LYS A 493 4.71 -28.71 39.84
C LYS A 493 4.37 -28.38 38.39
#